data_AF-A0A6B3GFQ7-F1
#
_entry.id   AF-A0A6B3GFQ7-F1
#
_cell.length_a   1.000
_cell.length_b   1.000
_cell.length_c   1.000
_cell.angle_alpha   90.00
_cell.angle_beta   90.00
_cell.angle_gamma   90.00
#
_symmetry.space_group_name_H-M   'P 1'
#
loop_
_entity.id
_entity.type
_entity.pdbx_description
1 polymer ?
#
loop_
_entity_poly.entity_id
_entity_poly.type
_entity_poly.pdbx_seq_one_letter_code
_entity_poly.pdbx_strand_id
1 'polypeptide(L)'
;MPPQTVSLPSSSPPPASPSLAKDAADAVPRIVPVRRTGRWAAAVAVLVLLALAMDSVIRNDAFQWDVVLAYFATVPVLRGLWLTLWLTAVVMVLGFALGALLAVLRLSGNPVLQAVSWGYVWLFRSTPILVQLLFWF
;
A
#
# COMPACT_ATOMS: atom_id res chain seq x y z
N MET A 1 31.24 47.13 48.35
CA MET A 1 32.55 46.46 48.19
C MET A 1 32.52 45.70 46.86
N PRO A 2 33.51 45.91 45.98
CA PRO A 2 33.49 45.55 44.55
C PRO A 2 33.82 44.07 44.26
N PRO A 3 33.45 43.53 43.09
CA PRO A 3 34.04 42.32 42.53
C PRO A 3 35.30 42.67 41.72
N GLN A 4 36.45 42.09 42.07
CA GLN A 4 37.69 42.20 41.29
C GLN A 4 38.45 40.87 41.33
N THR A 5 38.28 40.05 40.30
CA THR A 5 39.22 39.05 39.75
C THR A 5 38.69 38.75 38.34
N VAL A 6 39.42 38.58 37.24
CA VAL A 6 40.77 38.09 36.95
C VAL A 6 41.20 38.77 35.65
N SER A 7 42.38 39.37 35.62
CA SER A 7 43.05 39.85 34.40
C SER A 7 43.49 38.65 33.55
N LEU A 8 42.87 38.45 32.38
CA LEU A 8 43.29 37.46 31.39
C LEU A 8 44.48 38.01 30.57
N PRO A 9 45.52 37.19 30.32
CA PRO A 9 46.70 37.61 29.58
C PRO A 9 46.34 37.96 28.13
N SER A 10 46.81 39.11 27.67
CA SER A 10 46.74 39.54 26.27
C SER A 10 47.67 38.67 25.41
N SER A 11 47.16 37.56 24.89
CA SER A 11 47.80 36.80 23.82
C SER A 11 47.18 37.19 22.48
N SER A 12 47.93 37.96 21.70
CA SER A 12 47.61 38.23 20.30
C SER A 12 47.50 36.90 19.53
N PRO A 13 46.51 36.70 18.65
CA PRO A 13 46.43 35.48 17.86
C PRO A 13 47.64 35.38 16.92
N PRO A 14 48.34 34.24 16.84
CA PRO A 14 49.37 34.04 15.83
C PRO A 14 48.72 34.05 14.42
N PRO A 15 49.43 34.53 13.39
CA PRO A 15 48.88 34.59 12.04
C PRO A 15 48.51 33.18 11.57
N ALA A 16 47.26 33.00 11.13
CA ALA A 16 46.75 31.72 10.66
C ALA A 16 47.65 31.19 9.52
N SER A 17 48.31 30.05 9.77
CA SER A 17 49.17 29.40 8.79
C SER A 17 48.39 29.12 7.51
N PRO A 18 48.85 29.56 6.33
CA PRO A 18 48.15 29.36 5.05
C PRO A 18 47.94 27.89 4.69
N SER A 19 48.63 26.97 5.36
CA SER A 19 48.43 25.52 5.28
C SER A 19 47.07 25.07 5.82
N LEU A 20 46.61 25.60 6.97
CA LEU A 20 45.35 25.17 7.59
C LEU A 20 44.13 25.60 6.78
N ALA A 21 44.22 26.74 6.11
CA ALA A 21 43.20 27.21 5.17
C ALA A 21 43.15 26.35 3.89
N LYS A 22 44.30 25.81 3.46
CA LYS A 22 44.40 24.92 2.30
C LYS A 22 43.86 23.52 2.61
N ASP A 23 44.20 22.97 3.77
CA ASP A 23 43.69 21.67 4.23
C ASP A 23 42.17 21.69 4.48
N ALA A 24 41.61 22.82 4.94
CA ALA A 24 40.16 23.00 5.07
C ALA A 24 39.44 23.15 3.72
N ALA A 25 40.10 23.74 2.71
CA ALA A 25 39.57 23.86 1.36
C ALA A 25 39.59 22.52 0.59
N ASP A 26 40.60 21.68 0.87
CA ASP A 26 40.73 20.33 0.30
C ASP A 26 39.83 19.29 1.01
N ALA A 27 39.22 19.65 2.15
CA ALA A 27 38.32 18.78 2.92
C ALA A 27 36.88 18.73 2.38
N VAL A 28 36.53 19.45 1.31
CA VAL A 28 35.22 19.33 0.67
C VAL A 28 35.24 18.09 -0.23
N PRO A 29 34.52 17.00 0.09
CA PRO A 29 34.58 15.77 -0.69
C PRO A 29 34.11 16.06 -2.10
N ARG A 30 35.02 15.92 -3.08
CA ARG A 30 34.73 16.16 -4.48
C ARG A 30 33.69 15.15 -4.96
N ILE A 31 32.44 15.60 -5.08
CA ILE A 31 31.32 14.81 -5.59
C ILE A 31 31.58 14.56 -7.08
N VAL A 32 32.15 13.40 -7.41
CA VAL A 32 32.26 12.93 -8.78
C VAL A 32 30.92 12.30 -9.16
N PRO A 33 30.16 12.86 -10.12
CA PRO A 33 28.91 12.27 -10.54
C PRO A 33 29.21 10.93 -11.24
N VAL A 34 28.94 9.84 -10.54
CA VAL A 34 29.03 8.49 -11.12
C VAL A 34 27.95 8.37 -12.18
N ARG A 35 28.37 8.32 -13.44
CA ARG A 35 27.49 8.22 -14.60
C ARG A 35 26.80 6.86 -14.56
N ARG A 36 25.51 6.86 -14.22
CA ARG A 36 24.70 5.64 -14.01
C ARG A 36 24.17 5.04 -15.31
N THR A 37 25.00 5.00 -16.35
CA THR A 37 24.65 4.49 -17.69
C THR A 37 24.20 3.04 -17.66
N GLY A 38 24.76 2.21 -16.77
CA GLY A 38 24.35 0.81 -16.59
C GLY A 38 22.90 0.64 -16.16
N ARG A 39 22.32 1.58 -15.39
CA ARG A 39 20.89 1.51 -15.01
C ARG A 39 19.97 1.87 -16.18
N TRP A 40 20.38 2.81 -17.02
CA TRP A 40 19.63 3.15 -18.23
C TRP A 40 19.70 2.02 -19.26
N ALA A 41 20.86 1.40 -19.43
CA ALA A 41 21.00 0.22 -20.29
C ALA A 41 20.14 -0.96 -19.80
N ALA A 42 20.15 -1.25 -18.49
CA ALA A 42 19.30 -2.29 -17.91
C ALA A 42 17.80 -1.95 -18.02
N ALA A 43 17.42 -0.69 -17.78
CA ALA A 43 16.03 -0.25 -17.93
C ALA A 43 15.54 -0.38 -19.37
N VAL A 44 16.37 0.01 -20.35
CA VAL A 44 16.09 -0.18 -21.78
C VAL A 44 15.99 -1.66 -22.12
N ALA A 45 16.90 -2.50 -21.65
CA ALA A 45 16.85 -3.94 -21.87
C ALA A 45 15.56 -4.57 -21.31
N VAL A 46 15.16 -4.21 -20.09
CA VAL A 46 13.90 -4.68 -19.47
C VAL A 46 12.69 -4.19 -20.26
N LEU A 47 12.67 -2.93 -20.69
CA LEU A 47 11.61 -2.39 -21.53
C LEU A 47 11.50 -3.13 -22.87
N VAL A 48 12.63 -3.43 -23.50
CA VAL A 48 12.67 -4.21 -24.75
C VAL A 48 12.18 -5.63 -24.52
N LEU A 49 12.60 -6.29 -23.44
CA LEU A 49 12.12 -7.64 -23.10
C LEU A 49 10.62 -7.66 -22.82
N LEU A 50 10.09 -6.67 -22.08
CA LEU A 50 8.65 -6.52 -21.86
C LEU A 50 7.91 -6.24 -23.16
N ALA A 51 8.46 -5.40 -24.03
CA ALA A 51 7.86 -5.12 -25.33
C ALA A 51 7.81 -6.39 -26.20
N LEU A 52 8.89 -7.17 -26.26
CA LEU A 52 8.94 -8.44 -26.98
C LEU A 52 7.98 -9.48 -26.38
N ALA A 53 7.89 -9.56 -25.06
CA ALA A 53 6.96 -10.45 -24.38
C ALA A 53 5.50 -10.06 -24.66
N MET A 54 5.19 -8.76 -24.59
CA MET A 54 3.85 -8.24 -24.91
C MET A 54 3.51 -8.44 -26.38
N ASP A 55 4.49 -8.24 -27.27
CA ASP A 55 4.36 -8.49 -28.71
C ASP A 55 4.03 -9.95 -28.99
N SER A 56 4.75 -10.86 -28.34
CA SER A 56 4.50 -12.30 -28.39
C SER A 56 3.13 -12.62 -27.83
N VAL A 57 2.74 -12.08 -26.67
CA VAL A 57 1.43 -12.34 -26.09
C VAL A 57 0.30 -11.87 -27.01
N ILE A 58 0.42 -10.71 -27.65
CA ILE A 58 -0.65 -10.12 -28.47
C ILE A 58 -0.69 -10.70 -29.89
N ARG A 59 0.46 -10.87 -30.56
CA ARG A 59 0.52 -11.31 -31.96
C ARG A 59 0.66 -12.81 -32.15
N ASN A 60 0.94 -13.58 -31.09
CA ASN A 60 1.08 -15.02 -31.23
C ASN A 60 -0.29 -15.69 -31.30
N ASP A 61 -0.55 -16.33 -32.44
CA ASP A 61 -1.76 -17.13 -32.69
C ASP A 61 -1.97 -18.25 -31.66
N ALA A 62 -0.92 -18.64 -30.92
CA ALA A 62 -1.04 -19.61 -29.82
C ALA A 62 -1.93 -19.13 -28.66
N PHE A 63 -2.07 -17.81 -28.45
CA PHE A 63 -2.94 -17.27 -27.39
C PHE A 63 -4.42 -17.24 -27.80
N GLN A 64 -4.74 -17.34 -29.10
CA GLN A 64 -6.10 -17.41 -29.63
C GLN A 64 -7.06 -16.41 -28.97
N TRP A 65 -6.70 -15.12 -28.94
CA TRP A 65 -7.49 -14.08 -28.29
C TRP A 65 -8.96 -14.07 -28.73
N ASP A 66 -9.24 -14.43 -29.99
CA ASP A 66 -10.59 -14.58 -30.51
C ASP A 66 -11.38 -15.68 -29.79
N VAL A 67 -10.76 -16.83 -29.50
CA VAL A 67 -11.36 -17.95 -28.76
C VAL A 67 -11.54 -17.58 -27.30
N VAL A 68 -10.54 -16.94 -26.68
CA VAL A 68 -10.63 -16.47 -25.30
C VAL A 68 -11.82 -15.51 -25.15
N LEU A 69 -11.90 -14.48 -26.01
CA LEU A 69 -13.01 -13.53 -25.99
C LEU A 69 -14.34 -14.20 -26.30
N ALA A 70 -14.38 -15.14 -27.26
CA ALA A 70 -15.60 -15.89 -27.56
C ALA A 70 -16.08 -16.70 -26.33
N TYR A 71 -15.19 -17.40 -25.63
CA TYR A 71 -15.52 -18.16 -24.43
C TYR A 71 -15.92 -17.27 -23.26
N PHE A 72 -15.19 -16.17 -23.03
CA PHE A 72 -15.55 -15.17 -22.02
C PHE A 72 -16.91 -14.54 -22.30
N ALA A 73 -17.24 -14.30 -23.57
CA ALA A 73 -18.51 -13.74 -24.03
C ALA A 73 -19.66 -14.78 -24.15
N THR A 74 -19.41 -16.05 -23.84
CA THR A 74 -20.48 -17.06 -23.89
C THR A 74 -21.57 -16.75 -22.86
N VAL A 75 -22.81 -17.04 -23.24
CA VAL A 75 -24.01 -16.82 -22.39
C VAL A 75 -23.87 -17.41 -20.98
N PRO A 76 -23.33 -18.63 -20.77
CA PRO A 76 -23.17 -19.18 -19.42
C PRO A 76 -22.18 -18.39 -18.56
N VAL A 77 -21.07 -17.91 -19.14
CA VAL A 77 -20.04 -17.15 -18.40
C VAL A 77 -20.58 -15.78 -18.02
N LEU A 78 -21.21 -15.06 -18.96
CA LEU A 78 -21.84 -13.77 -18.67
C LEU A 78 -22.97 -13.89 -17.65
N ARG A 79 -23.77 -14.96 -17.73
CA ARG A 79 -24.84 -15.22 -16.76
C ARG A 79 -24.28 -15.52 -15.37
N GLY A 80 -23.20 -16.29 -15.27
CA GLY A 80 -22.50 -16.54 -14.02
C GLY A 80 -21.91 -15.26 -13.43
N LEU A 81 -21.22 -14.45 -14.26
CA LEU A 81 -20.69 -13.14 -13.85
C LEU A 81 -21.82 -12.22 -13.36
N TRP A 82 -22.91 -12.12 -14.13
CA TRP A 82 -24.07 -11.33 -13.73
C TRP A 82 -24.67 -11.81 -12.42
N LEU A 83 -24.82 -13.12 -12.23
CA LEU A 83 -25.36 -13.71 -11.00
C LEU A 83 -24.48 -13.40 -9.79
N THR A 84 -23.16 -13.53 -9.92
CA THR A 84 -22.23 -13.19 -8.82
C THR A 84 -22.30 -11.71 -8.48
N LEU A 85 -22.25 -10.81 -9.47
CA LEU A 85 -22.36 -9.36 -9.25
C LEU A 85 -23.71 -8.99 -8.61
N TRP A 86 -24.80 -9.56 -9.11
CA TRP A 86 -26.14 -9.33 -8.58
C TRP A 86 -26.25 -9.83 -7.13
N LEU A 87 -25.77 -11.05 -6.86
CA LEU A 87 -25.81 -11.64 -5.52
C LEU A 87 -24.93 -10.85 -4.55
N THR A 88 -23.71 -10.47 -4.96
CA THR A 88 -22.84 -9.61 -4.16
C THR A 88 -23.50 -8.28 -3.85
N ALA A 89 -24.11 -7.62 -4.84
CA ALA A 89 -24.81 -6.36 -4.63
C ALA A 89 -25.97 -6.51 -3.63
N VAL A 90 -26.81 -7.53 -3.81
CA VAL A 90 -27.94 -7.81 -2.90
C VAL A 90 -27.45 -8.11 -1.49
N VAL A 91 -26.48 -8.99 -1.31
CA VAL A 91 -25.91 -9.35 0.00
C VAL A 91 -25.26 -8.13 0.66
N MET A 92 -24.54 -7.32 -0.11
CA MET A 92 -23.90 -6.10 0.41
C MET A 92 -24.93 -5.09 0.88
N VAL A 93 -26.00 -4.85 0.12
CA VAL A 93 -27.09 -3.95 0.52
C VAL A 93 -27.80 -4.47 1.76
N LEU A 94 -28.15 -5.76 1.80
CA LEU A 94 -28.82 -6.36 2.96
C LEU A 94 -27.93 -6.35 4.20
N GLY A 95 -26.66 -6.74 4.07
CA GLY A 95 -25.68 -6.72 5.16
C GLY A 95 -25.43 -5.30 5.68
N PHE A 96 -25.35 -4.32 4.79
CA PHE A 96 -25.22 -2.91 5.17
C PHE A 96 -26.47 -2.39 5.89
N ALA A 97 -27.67 -2.65 5.35
CA ALA A 97 -28.92 -2.23 5.96
C ALA A 97 -29.11 -2.86 7.35
N LEU A 98 -28.80 -4.14 7.49
CA LEU A 98 -28.87 -4.85 8.77
C LEU A 98 -27.83 -4.32 9.77
N GLY A 99 -26.60 -4.09 9.32
CA GLY A 99 -25.55 -3.48 10.13
C GLY A 99 -25.92 -2.07 10.59
N ALA A 100 -26.51 -1.25 9.71
CA ALA A 100 -27.00 0.08 10.05
C ALA A 100 -28.14 0.03 11.08
N LEU A 101 -29.09 -0.88 10.91
CA LEU A 101 -30.17 -1.09 11.89
C LEU A 101 -29.59 -1.48 13.26
N LEU A 102 -28.65 -2.43 13.29
CA LEU A 102 -27.99 -2.86 14.53
C LEU A 102 -27.19 -1.74 15.19
N ALA A 103 -26.55 -0.87 14.40
CA ALA A 103 -25.87 0.32 14.91
C ALA A 103 -26.84 1.30 15.59
N VAL A 104 -28.02 1.52 15.00
CA VAL A 104 -29.08 2.33 15.62
C VAL A 104 -29.61 1.68 16.90
N LEU A 105 -29.89 0.36 16.88
CA LEU A 105 -30.32 -0.39 18.06
C LEU A 105 -29.31 -0.31 19.20
N ARG A 106 -28.01 -0.29 18.87
CA ARG A 106 -26.91 -0.17 19.84
C ARG A 106 -26.81 1.22 20.46
N LEU A 107 -27.25 2.26 19.76
CA LEU A 107 -27.30 3.63 20.29
C LEU A 107 -28.57 3.92 21.08
N SER A 108 -29.59 3.05 20.99
CA SER A 108 -30.82 3.21 21.76
C SER A 108 -30.55 3.00 23.26
N GLY A 109 -31.16 3.83 24.11
CA GLY A 109 -31.04 3.72 25.57
C GLY A 109 -31.73 2.49 26.18
N ASN A 110 -32.36 1.63 25.38
CA ASN A 110 -32.99 0.41 25.87
C ASN A 110 -31.97 -0.75 25.95
N PRO A 111 -31.65 -1.26 27.16
CA PRO A 111 -30.63 -2.29 27.34
C PRO A 111 -30.95 -3.60 26.61
N VAL A 112 -32.22 -3.90 26.35
CA VAL A 112 -32.62 -5.10 25.60
C VAL A 112 -32.19 -4.99 24.13
N LEU A 113 -32.46 -3.86 23.49
CA LEU A 113 -32.08 -3.62 22.09
C LEU A 113 -30.55 -3.61 21.93
N GLN A 114 -29.85 -3.04 22.92
CA GLN A 114 -28.39 -3.04 22.96
C GLN A 114 -27.82 -4.46 23.14
N ALA A 115 -28.38 -5.27 24.03
CA ALA A 115 -27.96 -6.65 24.26
C ALA A 115 -28.19 -7.53 23.03
N VAL A 116 -29.33 -7.39 22.35
CA VAL A 116 -29.63 -8.11 21.09
C VAL A 116 -28.65 -7.73 19.99
N SER A 117 -28.38 -6.43 19.81
CA SER A 117 -27.39 -5.95 18.84
C SER A 117 -25.98 -6.48 19.14
N TRP A 118 -25.59 -6.47 20.42
CA TRP A 118 -24.32 -7.02 20.87
C TRP A 118 -24.21 -8.53 20.62
N GLY A 119 -25.24 -9.30 20.96
CA GLY A 119 -25.30 -10.75 20.76
C GLY A 119 -25.24 -11.13 19.27
N TYR A 120 -25.97 -10.42 18.41
CA TYR A 120 -25.91 -10.65 16.97
C TYR A 120 -24.50 -10.41 16.42
N VAL A 121 -23.90 -9.24 16.69
CA VAL A 121 -22.53 -8.94 16.21
C VAL A 121 -21.51 -9.93 16.77
N TRP A 122 -21.65 -10.30 18.05
CA TRP A 122 -20.78 -11.26 18.71
C TRP A 122 -20.86 -12.64 18.06
N LEU A 123 -22.06 -13.16 17.78
CA LEU A 123 -22.25 -14.45 17.13
C LEU A 123 -21.65 -14.45 15.72
N PHE A 124 -21.99 -13.47 14.88
CA PHE A 124 -21.51 -13.44 13.49
C PHE A 124 -20.00 -13.18 13.38
N ARG A 125 -19.38 -12.48 14.34
CA ARG A 125 -17.91 -12.30 14.37
C ARG A 125 -17.15 -13.45 15.03
N SER A 126 -17.73 -14.11 16.03
CA SER A 126 -17.00 -15.06 16.89
C SER A 126 -17.30 -16.52 16.54
N THR A 127 -18.37 -16.80 15.79
CA THR A 127 -18.68 -18.17 15.37
C THR A 127 -17.87 -18.49 14.11
N PRO A 128 -16.96 -19.48 14.16
CA PRO A 128 -16.21 -19.88 12.98
C PRO A 128 -17.16 -20.39 11.90
N ILE A 129 -16.90 -20.03 10.63
CA ILE A 129 -17.66 -20.56 9.49
C ILE A 129 -17.69 -22.10 9.50
N LEU A 130 -16.61 -22.73 10.00
CA LEU A 130 -16.50 -24.17 10.18
C LEU A 130 -17.60 -24.75 11.08
N VAL A 131 -17.98 -24.04 12.15
CA VAL A 131 -19.05 -24.49 13.04
C VAL A 131 -20.42 -24.40 12.36
N GLN A 132 -20.65 -23.32 11.60
CA GLN A 132 -21.89 -23.17 10.83
C GLN A 132 -22.03 -24.25 9.76
N LEU A 133 -20.94 -24.58 9.07
CA LEU A 133 -20.91 -25.66 8.08
C LEU A 133 -21.15 -27.02 8.72
N LEU A 134 -20.52 -27.34 9.86
CA LEU A 134 -20.71 -28.61 10.57
C LEU A 134 -22.14 -28.80 11.09
N PHE A 135 -22.84 -27.72 11.42
CA PHE A 135 -24.22 -27.81 11.93
C PHE A 135 -25.25 -27.98 10.81
N TRP A 136 -24.90 -27.59 9.58
CA TRP A 136 -25.81 -27.58 8.43
C TRP A 136 -25.50 -28.67 7.38
N PHE A 137 -24.33 -29.31 7.48
CA PHE A 137 -23.86 -30.39 6.63
C PHE A 137 -23.69 -31.67 7.45
#